data_AF-A0A0B0D0H9-F1
#
_entry.id   AF-A0A0B0D0H9-F1
#
_cell.length_a   1.000
_cell.length_b   1.000
_cell.length_c   1.000
_cell.angle_alpha   90.00
_cell.angle_beta   90.00
_cell.angle_gamma   90.00
#
_symmetry.space_group_name_H-M   'P 1'
#
loop_
_entity.id
_entity.type
_entity.pdbx_description
1 polymer ?
#
loop_
_entity_poly.entity_id
_entity_poly.type
_entity_poly.pdbx_seq_one_letter_code
_entity_poly.pdbx_strand_id
1 'polypeptide(L)'
;MDLEPKLSIDRVRELAGDHPVISTALIKEEGIDELEQAIANTFFEGDLDAGDMTYVSNVRHVQLLKQAQQALEDAQNGMEMGVPLDVVQIDVTRTWEILGEIVGDTIHESLIDQLFSQFCLGK
;
A
#
# COMPACT_ATOMS: atom_id res chain seq x y z
N MET A 1 -21.37 32.46 -16.96
CA MET A 1 -20.23 32.82 -17.82
C MET A 1 -18.99 32.39 -17.06
N ASP A 2 -18.07 31.72 -17.75
CA ASP A 2 -16.80 31.30 -17.16
C ASP A 2 -15.95 32.52 -16.75
N LEU A 3 -15.07 32.36 -15.77
CA LEU A 3 -14.16 33.44 -15.37
C LEU A 3 -13.08 33.63 -16.45
N GLU A 4 -12.65 34.87 -16.65
CA GLU A 4 -11.51 35.12 -17.53
C GLU A 4 -10.27 34.40 -17.00
N PRO A 5 -9.60 33.58 -17.82
CA PRO A 5 -8.43 32.84 -17.40
C PRO A 5 -7.28 33.81 -17.12
N LYS A 6 -6.92 33.94 -15.84
CA LYS A 6 -5.77 34.73 -15.36
C LYS A 6 -4.49 33.91 -15.23
N LEU A 7 -4.55 32.63 -15.56
CA LEU A 7 -3.46 31.68 -15.41
C LEU A 7 -2.60 31.70 -16.69
N SER A 8 -1.29 31.88 -16.54
CA SER A 8 -0.35 31.67 -17.65
C SER A 8 -0.04 30.18 -17.76
N ILE A 9 -0.41 29.57 -18.90
CA ILE A 9 -0.15 28.14 -19.16
C ILE A 9 1.36 27.86 -19.20
N ASP A 10 2.17 28.80 -19.68
CA ASP A 10 3.63 28.67 -19.69
C ASP A 10 4.19 28.58 -18.27
N ARG A 11 3.64 29.37 -17.33
CA ARG A 11 4.02 29.30 -15.92
C ARG A 11 3.61 27.98 -15.27
N VAL A 12 2.46 27.43 -15.65
CA VAL A 12 2.01 26.12 -15.16
C VAL A 12 2.95 25.01 -15.64
N ARG A 13 3.35 25.04 -16.91
CA ARG A 13 4.30 24.07 -17.48
C ARG A 13 5.67 24.15 -16.80
N GLU A 14 6.14 25.36 -16.52
CA GLU A 14 7.40 25.56 -15.78
C GLU A 14 7.34 24.98 -14.35
N LEU A 15 6.21 25.12 -13.66
CA LEU A 15 6.02 24.56 -12.31
C LEU A 15 5.78 23.05 -12.29
N ALA A 16 5.14 22.51 -13.33
CA ALA A 16 4.84 21.09 -13.44
C ALA A 16 6.08 20.23 -13.77
N GLY A 17 7.12 20.83 -14.38
CA GLY A 17 8.32 20.09 -14.79
C GLY A 17 7.98 18.98 -15.77
N ASP A 18 8.36 17.74 -15.43
CA ASP A 18 8.10 16.54 -16.25
C ASP A 18 6.71 15.93 -16.02
N HIS A 19 5.87 16.53 -15.17
CA HIS A 19 4.57 15.96 -14.83
C HIS A 19 3.50 16.35 -15.89
N PRO A 20 2.55 15.46 -16.20
CA PRO A 20 1.52 15.74 -17.18
C PRO A 20 0.63 16.91 -16.73
N VAL A 21 0.40 17.86 -17.64
CA VAL A 21 -0.51 19.00 -17.42
C VAL A 21 -1.76 18.80 -18.28
N ILE A 22 -2.91 18.72 -17.61
CA ILE A 22 -4.21 18.47 -18.24
C ILE A 22 -5.08 19.69 -18.03
N SER A 23 -5.65 20.22 -19.11
CA SER A 23 -6.56 21.35 -19.05
C SER A 23 -8.00 20.85 -19.11
N THR A 24 -8.83 21.24 -18.14
CA THR A 24 -10.24 20.85 -18.10
C THR A 24 -11.14 22.08 -18.05
N ALA A 25 -12.31 21.99 -18.68
CA ALA A 25 -13.34 23.01 -18.62
C ALA A 25 -14.67 22.36 -18.24
N LEU A 26 -14.96 22.29 -16.94
CA LEU A 26 -16.16 21.63 -16.41
C LEU A 26 -17.47 22.21 -16.97
N ILE A 27 -17.51 23.51 -17.26
CA ILE A 27 -18.69 24.17 -17.83
C ILE A 27 -18.94 23.73 -19.29
N LYS A 28 -17.89 23.28 -19.98
CA LYS A 28 -17.93 22.82 -21.37
C LYS A 28 -17.82 21.31 -21.52
N GLU A 29 -17.69 20.58 -20.41
CA GLU A 29 -17.44 19.13 -20.38
C GLU A 29 -16.19 18.72 -21.18
N GLU A 30 -15.21 19.61 -21.31
CA GLU A 30 -13.97 19.35 -22.06
C GLU A 30 -12.84 18.89 -21.11
N GLY A 31 -12.04 17.91 -21.54
CA GLY A 31 -10.86 17.42 -20.82
C GLY A 31 -11.13 16.44 -19.68
N ILE A 32 -12.38 16.03 -19.46
CA ILE A 32 -12.75 15.06 -18.42
C ILE A 32 -12.19 13.67 -18.75
N ASP A 33 -12.35 13.20 -19.98
CA ASP A 33 -11.81 11.90 -20.42
C ASP A 33 -10.28 11.85 -20.32
N GLU A 34 -9.61 12.95 -20.67
CA GLU A 34 -8.15 13.08 -20.57
C GLU A 34 -7.67 13.06 -19.11
N LEU A 35 -8.45 13.67 -18.21
CA LEU A 35 -8.20 13.63 -16.77
C LEU A 35 -8.40 12.21 -16.22
N GLU A 36 -9.49 11.53 -16.58
CA GLU A 36 -9.75 10.14 -16.17
C GLU A 36 -8.63 9.21 -16.63
N GLN A 37 -8.19 9.34 -17.88
CA GLN A 37 -7.13 8.52 -18.43
C GLN A 37 -5.78 8.79 -17.76
N ALA A 38 -5.45 10.05 -17.45
CA ALA A 38 -4.20 10.36 -16.78
C ALA A 38 -4.18 9.91 -15.32
N ILE A 39 -5.32 9.99 -14.62
CA ILE A 39 -5.48 9.42 -13.28
C ILE A 39 -5.26 7.91 -13.37
N ALA A 40 -5.95 7.23 -14.30
CA ALA A 40 -5.77 5.79 -14.52
C ALA A 40 -4.29 5.47 -14.77
N ASN A 41 -3.64 6.14 -15.72
CA ASN A 41 -2.23 5.92 -16.03
C ASN A 41 -1.33 6.14 -14.81
N THR A 42 -1.53 7.20 -14.03
CA THR A 42 -0.73 7.45 -12.81
C THR A 42 -0.88 6.32 -11.78
N PHE A 43 -2.07 5.72 -11.68
CA PHE A 43 -2.32 4.59 -10.78
C PHE A 43 -1.87 3.23 -11.35
N PHE A 44 -1.84 3.06 -12.68
CA PHE A 44 -1.51 1.81 -13.36
C PHE A 44 -0.08 1.75 -13.94
N GLU A 45 0.67 2.85 -13.98
CA GLU A 45 2.07 2.91 -14.46
C GLU A 45 3.07 2.25 -13.49
N GLY A 46 2.68 2.03 -12.24
CA GLY A 46 3.38 1.08 -11.38
C GLY A 46 2.91 -0.31 -11.76
N ASP A 47 3.82 -1.18 -12.21
CA ASP A 47 3.65 -2.59 -12.59
C ASP A 47 2.57 -3.33 -11.77
N LEU A 48 1.29 -3.15 -12.12
CA LEU A 48 0.18 -3.94 -11.60
C LEU A 48 -0.01 -5.05 -12.63
N ASP A 49 0.83 -6.08 -12.52
CA ASP A 49 0.54 -7.35 -13.17
C ASP A 49 -0.78 -7.88 -12.58
N ALA A 50 -1.88 -7.52 -13.23
CA ALA A 50 -3.23 -7.90 -12.87
C ALA A 50 -3.45 -9.43 -12.92
N GLY A 51 -2.41 -10.19 -13.29
CA GLY A 51 -2.38 -11.64 -13.30
C GLY A 51 -2.00 -12.30 -11.99
N ASP A 52 -1.38 -11.60 -11.03
CA ASP A 52 -0.91 -12.24 -9.80
C ASP A 52 -1.87 -12.00 -8.62
N MET A 53 -2.79 -12.95 -8.43
CA MET A 53 -3.79 -12.98 -7.34
C MET A 53 -3.19 -13.15 -5.93
N THR A 54 -1.96 -12.71 -5.72
CA THR A 54 -1.30 -12.66 -4.40
C THR A 54 -1.19 -11.23 -3.90
N TYR A 55 -2.14 -10.36 -4.28
CA TYR A 55 -2.30 -9.07 -3.63
C TYR A 55 -2.67 -9.27 -2.17
N VAL A 56 -1.69 -9.10 -1.30
CA VAL A 56 -1.91 -8.86 0.12
C VAL A 56 -2.55 -7.47 0.23
N SER A 57 -3.84 -7.38 -0.08
CA SER A 57 -4.62 -6.13 -0.13
C SER A 57 -5.00 -5.62 1.27
N ASN A 58 -4.90 -6.49 2.28
CA ASN A 58 -5.11 -6.12 3.66
C ASN A 58 -3.84 -5.51 4.26
N VAL A 59 -3.89 -4.21 4.57
CA VAL A 59 -2.81 -3.46 5.24
C VAL A 59 -2.28 -4.20 6.48
N ARG A 60 -3.15 -4.90 7.22
CA ARG A 60 -2.74 -5.73 8.37
C ARG A 60 -1.80 -6.85 7.94
N HIS A 61 -2.20 -7.63 6.92
CA HIS A 61 -1.39 -8.73 6.42
C HIS A 61 -0.06 -8.25 5.85
N VAL A 62 -0.04 -7.11 5.14
CA VAL A 62 1.21 -6.48 4.66
C VAL A 62 2.14 -6.16 5.83
N GLN A 63 1.59 -5.56 6.89
CA GLN A 63 2.37 -5.21 8.08
C GLN A 63 2.91 -6.45 8.80
N LEU A 64 2.12 -7.51 8.92
CA LEU A 64 2.56 -8.78 9.52
C LEU A 64 3.65 -9.44 8.67
N LEU A 65 3.52 -9.47 7.34
CA LEU A 65 4.56 -10.00 6.45
C LEU A 65 5.88 -9.24 6.59
N LYS A 66 5.83 -7.90 6.66
CA LYS A 66 7.03 -7.08 6.90
C LYS A 66 7.69 -7.39 8.25
N GLN A 67 6.90 -7.62 9.29
CA GLN A 67 7.43 -8.00 10.60
C GLN A 67 8.05 -9.41 10.59
N ALA A 68 7.41 -10.37 9.93
CA ALA A 68 7.95 -11.73 9.78
C ALA A 68 9.26 -11.70 9.00
N GLN A 69 9.33 -10.92 7.92
CA GLN A 69 10.56 -10.71 7.16
C GLN A 69 11.68 -10.16 8.05
N GLN A 70 11.42 -9.09 8.82
CA GLN A 70 12.44 -8.50 9.68
C GLN A 70 12.96 -9.51 10.72
N ALA A 71 12.08 -10.28 11.36
CA ALA A 71 12.48 -11.28 12.33
C ALA A 71 13.35 -12.39 11.69
N LEU A 72 13.04 -12.79 10.46
CA LEU A 72 13.87 -13.72 9.68
C LEU A 72 15.25 -13.14 9.36
N GLU A 73 15.31 -11.88 8.97
CA GLU A 73 16.58 -11.18 8.71
C GLU A 73 17.42 -11.06 9.99
N ASP A 74 16.80 -10.76 11.14
CA ASP A 74 17.47 -10.72 12.43
C ASP A 74 18.04 -12.11 12.82
N ALA A 75 17.28 -13.18 12.57
CA ALA A 75 17.74 -14.55 12.78
C ALA A 75 18.95 -14.90 11.88
N GLN A 76 18.90 -14.52 10.60
CA GLN A 76 19.99 -14.73 9.64
C GLN A 76 21.26 -13.98 10.08
N ASN A 77 21.12 -12.69 10.41
CA ASN A 77 22.21 -11.87 10.92
C ASN A 77 22.80 -12.45 12.21
N GLY A 78 21.95 -12.93 13.13
CA GLY A 78 22.39 -13.59 14.36
C GLY A 78 23.24 -14.83 14.09
N MET A 79 22.84 -15.67 13.13
CA MET A 79 23.63 -16.83 12.72
C MET A 79 24.99 -16.43 12.13
N GLU A 80 25.02 -15.41 11.25
CA GLU A 80 26.27 -14.91 10.65
C GLU A 80 27.22 -14.31 11.69
N MET A 81 26.68 -13.67 12.72
CA MET A 81 27.44 -13.09 13.82
C MET A 81 27.90 -14.12 14.87
N GLY A 82 27.57 -15.41 14.70
CA GLY A 82 27.94 -16.47 15.64
C GLY A 82 27.19 -16.39 16.98
N VAL A 83 25.99 -15.78 16.98
CA VAL A 83 25.10 -15.77 18.14
C VAL A 83 24.70 -17.22 18.48
N PRO A 84 24.58 -17.59 19.77
CA PRO A 84 24.11 -18.92 20.16
C PRO A 84 22.77 -19.28 19.53
N LEU A 85 22.63 -20.55 19.11
CA LEU A 85 21.42 -21.05 18.45
C LEU A 85 20.14 -20.83 19.27
N ASP A 86 20.24 -20.94 20.60
CA ASP A 86 19.11 -20.72 21.51
C ASP A 86 18.54 -19.30 21.41
N VAL A 87 19.40 -18.32 21.06
CA VAL A 87 18.99 -16.92 20.88
C VAL A 87 18.41 -16.73 19.48
N VAL A 88 19.02 -17.30 18.45
CA VAL A 88 18.48 -17.29 17.06
C VAL A 88 17.09 -17.94 16.99
N GLN A 89 16.87 -18.99 17.78
CA GLN A 89 15.58 -19.69 17.86
C GLN A 89 14.43 -18.75 18.24
N ILE A 90 14.69 -17.70 19.03
CA ILE A 90 13.68 -16.72 19.45
C ILE A 90 13.10 -16.03 18.22
N ASP A 91 13.95 -15.56 17.31
CA ASP A 91 13.54 -14.81 16.11
C ASP A 91 12.85 -15.72 15.08
N VAL A 92 13.31 -16.98 14.95
CA VAL A 92 12.64 -18.00 14.12
C VAL A 92 11.24 -18.33 14.66
N THR A 93 11.11 -18.49 15.98
CA THR A 93 9.82 -18.77 16.63
C THR A 93 8.87 -17.59 16.46
N ARG A 94 9.36 -16.37 16.67
CA ARG A 94 8.61 -15.13 16.44
C ARG A 94 8.12 -15.01 14.99
N THR A 95 8.96 -15.34 14.03
CA THR A 95 8.56 -15.38 12.61
C THR A 95 7.38 -16.33 12.41
N TRP A 96 7.44 -17.54 12.96
CA TRP A 96 6.38 -18.55 12.86
C TRP A 96 5.05 -18.06 13.46
N GLU A 97 5.09 -17.42 14.63
CA GLU A 97 3.91 -16.87 15.29
C GLU A 97 3.24 -15.76 14.47
N ILE A 98 4.02 -14.85 13.89
CA ILE A 98 3.52 -13.76 13.04
C ILE A 98 2.84 -14.33 11.78
N LEU A 99 3.45 -15.35 11.16
CA LEU A 99 2.85 -16.03 10.02
C LEU A 99 1.56 -16.77 10.40
N GLY A 100 1.51 -17.37 11.60
CA GLY A 100 0.29 -17.95 12.15
C GLY A 100 -0.86 -16.94 12.30
N GLU A 101 -0.56 -15.67 12.64
CA GLU A 101 -1.56 -14.61 12.79
C GLU A 101 -2.17 -14.19 11.43
N ILE A 102 -1.40 -14.35 10.35
CA ILE A 102 -1.87 -14.10 8.99
C ILE A 102 -2.91 -15.16 8.59
N VAL A 103 -2.62 -16.43 8.89
CA VAL A 103 -3.47 -17.59 8.57
C VAL A 103 -4.65 -17.73 9.55
N GLY A 104 -4.58 -17.07 10.70
CA GLY A 104 -5.62 -17.14 11.74
C GLY A 104 -5.47 -18.33 12.69
N ASP A 105 -4.25 -18.89 12.79
CA ASP A 105 -3.93 -20.00 13.70
C ASP A 105 -3.59 -19.47 15.12
N THR A 106 -3.06 -18.24 15.19
CA THR A 106 -2.82 -17.46 16.41
C THR A 106 -3.72 -16.23 16.40
N ILE A 107 -5.02 -16.40 16.69
CA ILE A 107 -5.94 -15.27 16.84
C ILE A 107 -5.78 -14.70 18.25
N HIS A 108 -5.25 -13.48 18.37
CA HIS A 108 -5.44 -12.67 19.56
C HIS A 108 -6.88 -12.17 19.63
N GLU A 109 -7.48 -12.24 20.83
CA GLU A 109 -8.85 -11.80 21.12
C GLU A 109 -9.13 -10.35 20.64
N SER A 110 -8.10 -9.49 20.65
CA SER A 110 -8.17 -8.10 20.15
C SER A 110 -8.39 -7.97 18.64
N LEU A 111 -8.04 -8.99 17.86
CA LEU A 111 -8.23 -9.01 16.40
C LEU A 111 -9.72 -9.13 16.05
N ILE A 112 -10.46 -9.92 16.83
CA ILE A 112 -11.90 -10.11 16.71
C ILE A 112 -12.61 -8.76 16.91
N ASP A 113 -12.27 -8.05 17.98
CA ASP A 113 -12.87 -6.74 18.29
C ASP A 113 -12.62 -5.72 17.18
N GLN A 114 -11.41 -5.68 16.61
CA GLN A 114 -11.09 -4.77 15.51
C GLN A 114 -11.83 -5.12 14.22
N LEU A 115 -11.95 -6.42 13.88
CA LEU A 115 -12.75 -6.89 12.75
C LEU A 115 -14.22 -6.45 12.91
N PHE A 116 -14.81 -6.68 14.08
CA PHE A 116 -16.22 -6.35 14.35
C PHE A 116 -16.48 -4.86 14.54
N SER A 117 -15.45 -4.05 14.84
CA SER A 117 -15.58 -2.59 14.92
C SER A 117 -15.82 -1.91 13.57
N GLN A 118 -15.44 -2.55 12.47
CA GLN A 118 -15.62 -2.03 11.11
C GLN A 118 -16.93 -2.50 10.44
N PHE A 119 -17.63 -3.47 11.03
CA PHE A 119 -18.97 -3.84 10.59
C PHE A 119 -20.00 -2.97 11.31
N CYS A 120 -20.80 -2.23 10.55
CA CYS A 120 -22.00 -1.63 11.10
C CYS A 120 -22.85 -2.76 11.71
N LEU A 121 -23.07 -2.70 13.03
CA LEU A 121 -24.03 -3.54 13.73
C LEU A 121 -25.42 -3.33 13.11
N GLY A 122 -25.79 -4.22 12.19
CA GLY A 122 -27.11 -4.23 11.58
C GLY A 122 -27.09 -4.58 10.09
N LYS A 123 -26.93 -5.86 9.78
CA LYS A 123 -27.87 -6.67 8.99
C LYS A 123 -27.48 -8.13 9.05
#